data_AF-A0AAN7L0A5-F1
#
_entry.id   AF-A0AAN7L0A5-F1
#
_cell.length_a   1.000
_cell.length_b   1.000
_cell.length_c   1.000
_cell.angle_alpha   90.00
_cell.angle_beta   90.00
_cell.angle_gamma   90.00
#
_symmetry.space_group_name_H-M   'P 1'
#
loop_
_entity.id
_entity.type
_entity.pdbx_description
1 polymer ?
#
loop_
_entity_poly.entity_id
_entity_poly.type
_entity_poly.pdbx_seq_one_letter_code
_entity_poly.pdbx_strand_id
1 'polypeptide(L)'
;MASCASNPTPLCHARSISLPSRPNPLVLNIDEQAQRLSSSSEATTPSSSSSLSHRLSKLQDLLDSLNVLLQLTHTRQLLSRESHEYKVDELLSSSLYFLDVCSIAKDVLVQRREQAQDLQSVLRRKRGDESELMKESAKYLALGKKSKRQISKSLRDLKSKCSNWSPAESEPNTEATFSMFRKAELASSAVFGSLLSFLLGPKAQSKASSWSLRPKFIVSSKRVSPEQESSSEFEDVDSMLQALIHGKKGKNFSLRQEDLQGGLWKMQSSIQELEEQLESMLRCIIRTRASLLNILTH
;
A
#
# COMPACT_ATOMS: atom_id res chain seq x y z
N MET A 1 49.37 2.72 -76.59
CA MET A 1 49.22 1.74 -75.50
C MET A 1 48.58 2.47 -74.33
N ALA A 2 47.47 1.93 -73.84
CA ALA A 2 46.52 2.62 -72.97
C ALA A 2 47.05 2.85 -71.55
N SER A 3 46.69 4.01 -70.98
CA SER A 3 46.78 4.31 -69.55
C SER A 3 45.57 3.71 -68.82
N CYS A 4 45.78 3.10 -67.65
CA CYS A 4 44.71 2.86 -66.68
C CYS A 4 45.21 3.16 -65.26
N ALA A 5 44.45 4.03 -64.60
CA ALA A 5 44.71 4.63 -63.31
C ALA A 5 44.58 3.64 -62.14
N SER A 6 45.34 3.91 -61.07
CA SER A 6 45.19 3.30 -59.76
C SER A 6 43.98 3.92 -59.03
N ASN A 7 42.96 3.11 -58.74
CA ASN A 7 41.91 3.49 -57.79
C ASN A 7 42.42 3.26 -56.35
N PRO A 8 42.43 4.27 -55.47
CA PRO A 8 42.55 4.01 -54.04
C PRO A 8 41.19 3.50 -53.54
N THR A 9 41.19 2.30 -52.97
CA THR A 9 40.03 1.76 -52.26
C THR A 9 39.70 2.67 -51.05
N PRO A 10 38.42 3.02 -50.81
CA PRO A 10 38.07 3.75 -49.61
C PRO A 10 38.29 2.84 -48.40
N LEU A 11 39.06 3.31 -47.42
CA LEU A 11 39.16 2.68 -46.10
C LEU A 11 37.74 2.62 -45.52
N CYS A 12 37.14 1.43 -45.51
CA CYS A 12 35.88 1.20 -44.80
C CYS A 12 36.09 1.51 -43.31
N HIS A 13 35.43 2.56 -42.81
CA HIS A 13 35.25 2.75 -41.38
C HIS A 13 34.44 1.57 -40.84
N ALA A 14 35.10 0.68 -40.10
CA ALA A 14 34.44 -0.32 -39.29
C ALA A 14 33.55 0.41 -38.27
N ARG A 15 32.24 0.49 -38.57
CA ARG A 15 31.25 0.98 -37.62
C ARG A 15 31.25 0.02 -36.43
N SER A 16 31.67 0.51 -35.28
CA SER A 16 31.61 -0.21 -34.02
C SER A 16 30.18 -0.70 -33.80
N ILE A 17 30.02 -2.02 -33.73
CA ILE A 17 28.79 -2.65 -33.26
C ILE A 17 28.67 -2.34 -31.76
N SER A 18 27.98 -1.26 -31.41
CA SER A 18 27.63 -0.99 -30.02
C SER A 18 26.73 -2.12 -29.54
N LEU A 19 27.27 -3.02 -28.72
CA LEU A 19 26.47 -3.96 -27.95
C LEU A 19 25.41 -3.16 -27.19
N PRO A 20 24.18 -3.68 -27.04
CA PRO A 20 23.16 -3.01 -26.26
C PRO A 20 23.73 -2.69 -24.87
N SER A 21 23.57 -1.45 -24.44
CA SER A 21 24.07 -0.99 -23.14
C SER A 21 23.49 -1.88 -22.05
N ARG A 22 24.36 -2.44 -21.20
CA ARG A 22 23.92 -3.26 -20.08
C ARG A 22 23.04 -2.39 -19.18
N PRO A 23 21.80 -2.81 -18.86
CA PRO A 23 20.92 -2.01 -18.01
C PRO A 23 21.58 -1.79 -16.65
N ASN A 24 21.42 -0.57 -16.12
CA ASN A 24 21.99 -0.18 -14.84
C ASN A 24 21.50 -1.16 -13.74
N PRO A 25 22.39 -1.76 -12.92
CA PRO A 25 22.00 -2.74 -11.91
C PRO A 25 20.99 -2.20 -10.89
N LEU A 26 21.04 -0.90 -10.58
CA LEU A 26 20.07 -0.23 -9.71
C LEU A 26 18.69 -0.15 -10.36
N VAL A 27 18.64 0.08 -11.68
CA VAL A 27 17.39 0.13 -12.45
C VAL A 27 16.70 -1.22 -12.47
N LEU A 28 17.45 -2.29 -12.75
CA LEU A 28 16.91 -3.66 -12.73
C LEU A 28 16.36 -4.04 -11.34
N ASN A 29 17.09 -3.69 -10.28
CA ASN A 29 16.69 -4.01 -8.91
C ASN A 29 15.34 -3.34 -8.55
N ILE A 30 15.20 -2.05 -8.83
CA ILE A 30 13.93 -1.31 -8.58
C ILE A 30 12.79 -1.94 -9.38
N ASP A 31 13.04 -2.31 -10.64
CA ASP A 31 12.03 -2.93 -11.50
C ASP A 31 11.50 -4.24 -10.92
N GLU A 32 12.42 -5.12 -10.56
CA GLU A 32 12.08 -6.42 -9.97
C GLU A 32 11.39 -6.27 -8.61
N GLN A 33 11.85 -5.35 -7.77
CA GLN A 33 11.22 -5.09 -6.47
C GLN A 33 9.78 -4.59 -6.63
N ALA A 34 9.55 -3.62 -7.52
CA ALA A 34 8.23 -3.06 -7.77
C ALA A 34 7.26 -4.11 -8.33
N GLN A 35 7.70 -4.95 -9.27
CA GLN A 35 6.89 -6.03 -9.82
C GLN A 35 6.57 -7.09 -8.76
N ARG A 36 7.57 -7.57 -8.03
CA ARG A 36 7.37 -8.57 -6.95
C ARG A 36 6.40 -8.06 -5.88
N LEU A 37 6.54 -6.80 -5.48
CA LEU A 37 5.65 -6.17 -4.49
C LEU A 37 4.21 -6.09 -5.00
N SER A 38 4.02 -5.58 -6.22
CA SER A 38 2.69 -5.47 -6.84
C SER A 38 2.01 -6.84 -6.94
N SER A 39 2.68 -7.83 -7.53
CA SER A 39 2.11 -9.17 -7.71
C SER A 39 1.82 -9.88 -6.39
N SER A 40 2.74 -9.81 -5.42
CA SER A 40 2.51 -10.42 -4.10
C SER A 40 1.37 -9.75 -3.33
N SER A 41 1.15 -8.46 -3.59
CA SER A 41 0.13 -7.69 -2.92
C SER A 41 -1.27 -7.94 -3.47
N GLU A 42 -1.40 -8.11 -4.79
CA GLU A 42 -2.65 -8.46 -5.44
C GLU A 42 -3.08 -9.92 -5.19
N ALA A 43 -2.10 -10.83 -5.13
CA ALA A 43 -2.37 -12.26 -5.00
C ALA A 43 -2.78 -12.69 -3.58
N THR A 44 -2.46 -11.90 -2.56
CA THR A 44 -2.64 -12.31 -1.16
C THR A 44 -3.15 -11.15 -0.32
N THR A 45 -4.29 -11.35 0.33
CA THR A 45 -4.77 -10.42 1.37
C THR A 45 -3.92 -10.60 2.62
N PRO A 46 -3.45 -9.51 3.26
CA PRO A 46 -2.66 -9.63 4.49
C PRO A 46 -3.52 -10.20 5.61
N SER A 47 -3.14 -11.38 6.07
CA SER A 47 -3.77 -12.12 7.17
C SER A 47 -3.37 -11.63 8.56
N SER A 48 -2.29 -10.85 8.67
CA SER A 48 -1.74 -10.36 9.93
C SER A 48 -1.10 -9.00 9.76
N SER A 49 -1.02 -8.25 10.86
CA SER A 49 -0.25 -7.00 10.97
C SER A 49 1.21 -7.17 10.57
N SER A 50 1.89 -8.23 11.04
CA SER A 50 3.29 -8.51 10.70
C SER A 50 3.55 -8.68 9.20
N SER A 51 2.65 -9.36 8.47
CA SER A 51 2.74 -9.51 7.02
C SER A 51 2.59 -8.15 6.32
N LEU A 52 1.70 -7.30 6.84
CA LEU A 52 1.48 -5.97 6.33
C LEU A 52 2.66 -5.03 6.62
N SER A 53 3.22 -5.06 7.83
CA SER A 53 4.44 -4.34 8.20
C SER A 53 5.61 -4.70 7.29
N HIS A 54 5.79 -5.99 7.00
CA HIS A 54 6.82 -6.44 6.07
C HIS A 54 6.59 -5.93 4.64
N ARG A 55 5.34 -5.84 4.17
CA ARG A 55 5.01 -5.21 2.87
C ARG A 55 5.33 -3.71 2.88
N LEU A 56 5.00 -3.00 3.96
CA LEU A 56 5.33 -1.59 4.14
C LEU A 56 6.86 -1.38 4.16
N SER A 57 7.61 -2.21 4.88
CA SER A 57 9.08 -2.16 4.90
C SER A 57 9.66 -2.35 3.50
N LYS A 58 9.19 -3.34 2.73
CA LYS A 58 9.67 -3.53 1.36
C LYS A 58 9.33 -2.37 0.42
N LEU A 59 8.16 -1.75 0.61
CA LEU A 59 7.81 -0.53 -0.12
C LEU A 59 8.75 0.62 0.25
N GLN A 60 9.14 0.71 1.52
CA GLN A 60 10.10 1.72 1.97
C GLN A 60 11.46 1.49 1.27
N ASP A 61 11.96 0.26 1.23
CA ASP A 61 13.21 -0.08 0.54
C ASP A 61 13.18 0.31 -0.95
N LEU A 62 12.03 0.11 -1.61
CA LEU A 62 11.80 0.52 -2.98
C LEU A 62 11.86 2.04 -3.15
N LEU A 63 11.18 2.80 -2.28
CA LEU A 63 11.18 4.26 -2.32
C LEU A 63 12.55 4.84 -1.96
N ASP A 64 13.30 4.23 -1.03
CA ASP A 64 14.67 4.62 -0.71
C ASP A 64 15.60 4.34 -1.90
N SER A 65 15.41 3.24 -2.62
CA SER A 65 16.13 2.96 -3.87
C SER A 65 15.83 3.99 -4.96
N LEU A 66 14.57 4.44 -5.08
CA LEU A 66 14.20 5.54 -5.97
C LEU A 66 14.81 6.88 -5.55
N ASN A 67 14.93 7.14 -4.25
CA ASN A 67 15.62 8.34 -3.76
C ASN A 67 17.09 8.34 -4.18
N VAL A 68 17.77 7.19 -4.13
CA VAL A 68 19.14 7.05 -4.66
C VAL A 68 19.18 7.31 -6.17
N LEU A 69 18.21 6.80 -6.92
CA LEU A 69 18.09 7.08 -8.36
C LEU A 69 17.95 8.59 -8.64
N LEU A 70 17.11 9.29 -7.87
CA LEU A 70 16.89 10.74 -7.99
C LEU A 70 18.15 11.59 -7.67
N GLN A 71 19.13 11.03 -6.96
CA GLN A 71 20.40 11.71 -6.71
C GLN A 71 21.37 11.63 -7.88
N LEU A 72 21.17 10.71 -8.83
CA LEU A 72 22.07 10.55 -9.97
C LEU A 72 21.93 11.72 -10.95
N THR A 73 23.07 12.30 -11.36
CA THR A 73 23.10 13.49 -12.22
C THR A 73 22.32 13.31 -13.52
N HIS A 74 22.44 12.15 -14.17
CA HIS A 74 21.74 11.87 -15.43
C HIS A 74 20.21 11.80 -15.22
N THR A 75 19.75 11.24 -14.10
CA THR A 75 18.34 11.20 -13.73
C THR A 75 17.83 12.61 -13.47
N ARG A 76 18.58 13.43 -12.74
CA ARG A 76 18.20 14.83 -12.47
C ARG A 76 18.09 15.64 -13.77
N GLN A 77 19.11 15.56 -14.64
CA GLN A 77 19.13 16.25 -15.93
C GLN A 77 18.03 15.79 -16.87
N LEU A 78 17.64 14.51 -16.80
CA LEU A 78 16.51 13.98 -17.56
C LEU A 78 15.20 14.59 -17.03
N LEU A 79 14.98 14.52 -15.72
CA LEU A 79 13.74 14.97 -15.09
C LEU A 79 13.56 16.51 -15.11
N SER A 80 14.65 17.28 -15.19
CA SER A 80 14.61 18.75 -15.27
C SER A 80 14.33 19.29 -16.68
N ARG A 81 14.21 18.42 -17.70
CA ARG A 81 13.86 18.86 -19.05
C ARG A 81 12.42 19.39 -19.05
N GLU A 82 12.21 20.55 -19.68
CA GLU A 82 10.89 21.17 -19.84
C GLU A 82 9.86 20.21 -20.47
N SER A 83 10.29 19.36 -21.42
CA SER A 83 9.45 18.31 -22.02
C SER A 83 8.92 17.26 -21.04
N HIS A 84 9.42 17.23 -19.81
CA HIS A 84 9.12 16.24 -18.78
C HIS A 84 8.51 16.84 -17.52
N GLU A 85 8.36 18.16 -17.43
CA GLU A 85 7.78 18.87 -16.28
C GLU A 85 6.40 18.31 -15.91
N TYR A 86 5.53 18.11 -16.91
CA TYR A 86 4.19 17.54 -16.68
C TYR A 86 4.23 16.11 -16.08
N LYS A 87 5.22 15.30 -16.47
CA LYS A 87 5.36 13.94 -15.92
C LYS A 87 5.82 14.00 -14.47
N VAL A 88 6.74 14.91 -14.15
CA VAL A 88 7.21 15.12 -12.77
C VAL A 88 6.09 15.70 -11.90
N ASP A 89 5.28 16.62 -12.40
CA ASP A 89 4.10 17.12 -11.71
C ASP A 89 3.08 16.01 -11.42
N GLU A 90 2.91 15.06 -12.34
CA GLU A 90 2.07 13.89 -12.09
C GLU A 90 2.64 13.02 -10.96
N LEU A 91 3.96 12.77 -10.94
CA LEU A 91 4.63 12.04 -9.84
C LEU A 91 4.46 12.78 -8.50
N LEU A 92 4.56 14.11 -8.51
CA LEU A 92 4.28 14.94 -7.34
C LEU A 92 2.82 14.77 -6.92
N SER A 93 1.87 14.85 -7.84
CA SER A 93 0.44 14.66 -7.56
C SER A 93 0.11 13.28 -6.98
N SER A 94 0.82 12.23 -7.41
CA SER A 94 0.72 10.88 -6.84
C SER A 94 1.35 10.79 -5.45
N SER A 95 2.56 11.35 -5.26
CA SER A 95 3.22 11.34 -3.94
C SER A 95 2.39 12.04 -2.87
N LEU A 96 1.77 13.18 -3.19
CA LEU A 96 0.87 13.89 -2.28
C LEU A 96 -0.34 13.02 -1.92
N TYR A 97 -0.90 12.34 -2.91
CA TYR A 97 -2.02 11.45 -2.68
C TYR A 97 -1.68 10.25 -1.79
N PHE A 98 -0.50 9.66 -1.93
CA PHE A 98 -0.05 8.62 -0.99
C PHE A 98 0.15 9.16 0.43
N LEU A 99 0.59 10.41 0.60
CA LEU A 99 0.63 11.07 1.92
C LEU A 99 -0.77 11.20 2.53
N ASP A 100 -1.78 11.56 1.74
CA ASP A 100 -3.17 11.64 2.20
C ASP A 100 -3.69 10.26 2.65
N VAL A 101 -3.41 9.22 1.86
CA VAL A 101 -3.79 7.84 2.20
C VAL A 101 -3.08 7.36 3.49
N CYS A 102 -1.78 7.61 3.63
CA CYS A 102 -1.03 7.36 4.86
C CYS A 102 -1.65 8.06 6.07
N SER A 103 -1.98 9.34 5.92
CA SER A 103 -2.57 10.16 6.98
C SER A 103 -3.92 9.58 7.42
N ILE A 104 -4.80 9.25 6.47
CA ILE A 104 -6.08 8.61 6.76
C ILE A 104 -5.90 7.29 7.50
N ALA A 105 -4.95 6.44 7.07
CA ALA A 105 -4.70 5.16 7.73
C ALA A 105 -4.16 5.36 9.16
N LYS A 106 -3.23 6.31 9.36
CA LYS A 106 -2.68 6.65 10.68
C LYS A 106 -3.78 7.19 11.61
N ASP A 107 -4.62 8.11 11.14
CA ASP A 107 -5.72 8.67 11.93
C ASP A 107 -6.69 7.58 12.41
N VAL A 108 -7.00 6.61 11.53
CA VAL A 108 -7.85 5.47 11.87
C VAL A 108 -7.20 4.58 12.93
N LEU A 109 -5.90 4.30 12.80
CA LEU A 109 -5.16 3.51 13.78
C LEU A 109 -5.11 4.20 15.15
N VAL A 110 -4.79 5.49 15.20
CA VAL A 110 -4.83 6.33 16.41
C VAL A 110 -6.21 6.24 17.06
N GLN A 111 -7.27 6.43 16.26
CA GLN A 111 -8.64 6.38 16.76
C GLN A 111 -9.01 5.00 17.33
N ARG A 112 -8.60 3.90 16.67
CA ARG A 112 -8.83 2.53 17.16
C ARG A 112 -8.07 2.26 18.46
N ARG A 113 -6.85 2.80 18.59
CA ARG A 113 -6.03 2.67 19.81
C ARG A 113 -6.67 3.38 20.99
N GLU A 114 -7.14 4.61 20.81
CA GLU A 114 -7.86 5.38 21.85
C GLU A 114 -9.12 4.64 22.29
N GLN A 115 -9.91 4.12 21.35
CA GLN A 115 -11.11 3.33 21.67
C GLN A 115 -10.78 2.01 22.40
N ALA A 116 -9.67 1.37 22.05
CA ALA A 116 -9.20 0.19 22.76
C ALA A 116 -8.78 0.52 24.20
N GLN A 117 -8.16 1.67 24.42
CA GLN A 117 -7.79 2.17 25.76
C GLN A 117 -9.01 2.51 26.61
N ASP A 118 -10.07 3.08 26.01
CA ASP A 118 -11.37 3.30 26.67
C ASP A 118 -11.96 1.96 27.16
N LEU A 119 -11.98 0.94 26.30
CA LEU A 119 -12.45 -0.40 26.66
C LEU A 119 -11.60 -1.03 27.78
N GLN A 120 -10.27 -1.01 27.66
CA GLN A 120 -9.36 -1.50 28.69
C GLN A 120 -9.53 -0.76 30.03
N SER A 121 -9.80 0.53 29.98
CA SER A 121 -10.10 1.34 31.16
C SER A 121 -11.35 0.86 31.89
N VAL A 122 -12.43 0.57 31.16
CA VAL A 122 -13.67 0.01 31.74
C VAL A 122 -13.41 -1.38 32.33
N LEU A 123 -12.71 -2.24 31.58
CA LEU A 123 -12.34 -3.60 32.01
C LEU A 123 -11.52 -3.59 33.31
N ARG A 124 -10.60 -2.62 33.47
CA ARG A 124 -9.75 -2.50 34.66
C ARG A 124 -10.47 -1.94 35.88
N ARG A 125 -11.33 -0.92 35.69
CA ARG A 125 -11.96 -0.19 36.82
C ARG A 125 -13.23 -0.85 37.34
N LYS A 126 -13.98 -1.56 36.50
CA LYS A 126 -15.35 -2.01 36.81
C LYS A 126 -15.54 -3.49 36.51
N ARG A 127 -14.65 -4.31 37.10
CA ARG A 127 -14.69 -5.77 36.96
C ARG A 127 -16.05 -6.30 37.47
N GLY A 128 -16.93 -6.69 36.54
CA GLY A 128 -18.28 -7.18 36.85
C GLY A 128 -19.44 -6.24 36.48
N ASP A 129 -19.19 -4.99 36.07
CA ASP A 129 -20.25 -4.13 35.52
C ASP A 129 -20.44 -4.41 34.02
N GLU A 130 -21.23 -5.46 33.76
CA GLU A 130 -21.58 -5.88 32.40
C GLU A 130 -22.33 -4.79 31.62
N SER A 131 -23.12 -3.95 32.30
CA SER A 131 -23.92 -2.91 31.64
C SER A 131 -23.05 -1.79 31.07
N GLU A 132 -22.05 -1.35 31.83
CA GLU A 132 -21.14 -0.32 31.36
C GLU A 132 -20.21 -0.82 30.26
N LEU A 133 -19.70 -2.04 30.39
CA LEU A 133 -18.89 -2.64 29.34
C LEU A 133 -19.68 -2.80 28.04
N MET A 134 -20.96 -3.21 28.10
CA MET A 134 -21.83 -3.25 26.92
C MET A 134 -22.02 -1.86 26.29
N LYS A 135 -22.21 -0.82 27.10
CA LYS A 135 -22.34 0.57 26.62
C LYS A 135 -21.09 1.03 25.88
N GLU A 136 -19.91 0.81 26.47
CA GLU A 136 -18.63 1.19 25.84
C GLU A 136 -18.36 0.34 24.59
N SER A 137 -18.70 -0.95 24.61
CA SER A 137 -18.62 -1.84 23.44
C SER A 137 -19.48 -1.34 22.28
N ALA A 138 -20.70 -0.88 22.58
CA ALA A 138 -21.59 -0.31 21.56
C ALA A 138 -21.03 1.00 20.99
N LYS A 139 -20.46 1.86 21.84
CA LYS A 139 -19.76 3.10 21.42
C LYS A 139 -18.57 2.78 20.51
N TYR A 140 -17.70 1.85 20.90
CA TYR A 140 -16.58 1.36 20.08
C TYR A 140 -17.04 0.93 18.68
N LEU A 141 -18.05 0.06 18.60
CA LEU A 141 -18.54 -0.46 17.32
C LEU A 141 -19.21 0.63 16.46
N ALA A 142 -19.89 1.59 17.08
CA ALA A 142 -20.49 2.72 16.37
C ALA A 142 -19.42 3.63 15.75
N LEU A 143 -18.35 3.94 16.49
CA LEU A 143 -17.23 4.72 15.98
C LEU A 143 -16.44 3.95 14.91
N GLY A 144 -16.23 2.65 15.10
CA GLY A 144 -15.60 1.78 14.09
C GLY A 144 -16.34 1.78 12.74
N LYS A 145 -17.67 1.88 12.74
CA LYS A 145 -18.45 2.05 11.49
C LYS A 145 -18.12 3.36 10.78
N LYS A 146 -17.87 4.45 11.50
CA LYS A 146 -17.46 5.74 10.92
C LYS A 146 -16.09 5.62 10.26
N SER A 147 -15.11 5.03 10.95
CA SER A 147 -13.77 4.80 10.41
C SER A 147 -13.83 3.91 9.16
N LYS A 148 -14.61 2.82 9.17
CA LYS A 148 -14.82 1.96 7.99
C LYS A 148 -15.43 2.70 6.78
N ARG A 149 -16.27 3.71 6.99
CA ARG A 149 -16.77 4.56 5.88
C ARG A 149 -15.65 5.41 5.27
N GLN A 150 -14.80 6.00 6.11
CA GLN A 150 -13.66 6.80 5.65
C GLN A 150 -12.65 5.95 4.88
N ILE A 151 -12.32 4.77 5.39
CA ILE A 151 -11.38 3.84 4.73
C ILE A 151 -11.96 3.33 3.41
N SER A 152 -13.25 2.98 3.37
CA SER A 152 -13.88 2.49 2.13
C SER A 152 -13.98 3.57 1.04
N LYS A 153 -14.14 4.84 1.43
CA LYS A 153 -14.01 5.98 0.51
C LYS A 153 -12.57 6.06 -0.03
N SER A 154 -11.57 6.12 0.86
CA SER A 154 -10.16 6.20 0.46
C SER A 154 -9.73 5.03 -0.44
N LEU A 155 -10.18 3.81 -0.16
CA LEU A 155 -9.89 2.64 -0.98
C LEU A 155 -10.53 2.73 -2.37
N ARG A 156 -11.75 3.28 -2.48
CA ARG A 156 -12.41 3.51 -3.77
C ARG A 156 -11.66 4.56 -4.58
N ASP A 157 -11.32 5.67 -3.93
CA ASP A 157 -10.59 6.77 -4.54
C ASP A 157 -9.21 6.26 -5.04
N LEU A 158 -8.53 5.44 -4.24
CA LEU A 158 -7.25 4.81 -4.60
C LEU A 158 -7.36 3.93 -5.84
N LYS A 159 -8.38 3.07 -5.89
CA LYS A 159 -8.64 2.22 -7.06
C LYS A 159 -8.94 3.05 -8.30
N SER A 160 -9.75 4.11 -8.17
CA SER A 160 -10.09 4.99 -9.29
C SER A 160 -8.91 5.82 -9.81
N LYS A 161 -7.99 6.21 -8.92
CA LYS A 161 -6.79 6.95 -9.32
C LYS A 161 -5.77 6.01 -9.96
N CYS A 162 -5.62 4.80 -9.41
CA CYS A 162 -4.71 3.78 -9.92
C CYS A 162 -5.09 3.28 -11.32
N SER A 163 -6.38 3.25 -11.68
CA SER A 163 -6.78 2.91 -13.05
C SER A 163 -6.30 3.92 -14.10
N ASN A 164 -5.99 5.15 -13.68
CA ASN A 164 -5.43 6.18 -14.55
C ASN A 164 -3.90 6.10 -14.62
N TRP A 165 -3.25 5.39 -13.69
CA TRP A 165 -1.80 5.17 -13.65
C TRP A 165 -1.35 3.97 -14.47
N SER A 166 -2.20 3.46 -15.38
CA SER A 166 -1.85 2.32 -16.22
C SER A 166 -0.43 2.51 -16.76
N PRO A 167 0.45 1.50 -16.62
CA PRO A 167 1.74 1.57 -17.27
C PRO A 167 1.40 1.77 -18.74
N ALA A 168 1.88 2.86 -19.34
CA ALA A 168 1.72 3.07 -20.76
C ALA A 168 2.44 1.93 -21.47
N GLU A 169 1.78 0.77 -21.59
CA GLU A 169 2.12 -0.23 -22.57
C GLU A 169 2.01 0.52 -23.90
N SER A 170 3.16 0.75 -24.52
CA SER A 170 3.33 1.32 -25.87
C SER A 170 3.28 2.84 -26.06
N GLU A 171 3.92 3.63 -25.19
CA GLU A 171 4.63 4.81 -25.71
C GLU A 171 6.05 4.35 -26.09
N PRO A 172 6.39 4.18 -27.39
CA PRO A 172 7.70 3.67 -27.84
C PRO A 172 8.89 4.53 -27.38
N ASN A 173 8.62 5.66 -26.73
CA ASN A 173 9.58 6.64 -26.22
C ASN A 173 9.48 6.87 -24.69
N THR A 174 8.82 5.99 -23.92
CA THR A 174 8.80 6.14 -22.45
C THR A 174 10.17 5.82 -21.87
N GLU A 175 10.89 6.87 -21.53
CA GLU A 175 12.18 6.83 -20.85
C GLU A 175 12.14 5.91 -19.62
N ALA A 176 13.14 5.03 -19.51
CA ALA A 176 13.16 3.92 -18.54
C ALA A 176 12.91 4.39 -17.10
N THR A 177 13.46 5.55 -16.74
CA THR A 177 13.28 6.20 -15.44
C THR A 177 11.80 6.42 -15.09
N PHE A 178 10.99 6.97 -16.01
CA PHE A 178 9.57 7.23 -15.73
C PHE A 178 8.77 5.93 -15.59
N SER A 179 9.10 4.92 -16.40
CA SER A 179 8.50 3.58 -16.28
C SER A 179 8.72 2.99 -14.88
N MET A 180 9.90 3.18 -14.29
CA MET A 180 10.20 2.73 -12.93
C MET A 180 9.38 3.46 -11.88
N PHE A 181 9.23 4.78 -11.99
CA PHE A 181 8.37 5.54 -11.08
C PHE A 181 6.91 5.05 -11.17
N ARG A 182 6.39 4.78 -12.37
CA ARG A 182 5.05 4.20 -12.53
C ARG A 182 4.90 2.85 -11.86
N LYS A 183 5.88 1.97 -12.05
CA LYS A 183 5.87 0.66 -11.37
C LYS A 183 5.87 0.81 -9.85
N ALA A 184 6.60 1.78 -9.31
CA ALA A 184 6.60 2.05 -7.87
C ALA A 184 5.30 2.70 -7.38
N GLU A 185 4.64 3.55 -8.17
CA GLU A 185 3.29 4.06 -7.85
C GLU A 185 2.27 2.92 -7.80
N LEU A 186 2.32 1.97 -8.74
CA LEU A 186 1.46 0.79 -8.74
C LEU A 186 1.74 -0.11 -7.53
N ALA A 187 3.01 -0.36 -7.22
CA ALA A 187 3.40 -1.11 -6.02
C ALA A 187 2.91 -0.43 -4.74
N SER A 188 3.06 0.90 -4.65
CA SER A 188 2.56 1.72 -3.54
C SER A 188 1.05 1.58 -3.41
N SER A 189 0.33 1.71 -4.52
CA SER A 189 -1.13 1.54 -4.59
C SER A 189 -1.57 0.17 -4.08
N ALA A 190 -0.90 -0.89 -4.49
CA ALA A 190 -1.21 -2.25 -4.07
C ALA A 190 -1.00 -2.45 -2.55
N VAL A 191 0.10 -1.93 -2.01
CA VAL A 191 0.43 -2.02 -0.58
C VAL A 191 -0.55 -1.19 0.26
N PHE A 192 -0.82 0.07 -0.12
CA PHE A 192 -1.82 0.89 0.57
C PHE A 192 -3.23 0.31 0.44
N GLY A 193 -3.57 -0.26 -0.72
CA GLY A 193 -4.83 -0.98 -0.92
C GLY A 193 -4.97 -2.17 0.03
N SER A 194 -3.88 -2.91 0.26
CA SER A 194 -3.83 -4.00 1.24
C SER A 194 -4.02 -3.50 2.67
N LEU A 195 -3.34 -2.41 3.05
CA LEU A 195 -3.49 -1.77 4.37
C LEU A 195 -4.92 -1.31 4.62
N LEU A 196 -5.52 -0.57 3.70
CA LEU A 196 -6.90 -0.09 3.84
C LEU A 196 -7.89 -1.27 3.88
N SER A 197 -7.64 -2.32 3.10
CA SER A 197 -8.47 -3.54 3.14
C SER A 197 -8.36 -4.28 4.47
N PHE A 198 -7.16 -4.36 5.04
CA PHE A 198 -6.91 -4.94 6.35
C PHE A 198 -7.65 -4.18 7.46
N LEU A 199 -7.59 -2.84 7.46
CA LEU A 199 -8.29 -2.00 8.44
C LEU A 199 -9.83 -2.03 8.31
N LEU A 200 -10.35 -2.32 7.11
CA LEU A 200 -11.79 -2.53 6.88
C LEU A 200 -12.29 -3.86 7.44
N GLY A 201 -11.46 -4.90 7.30
CA GLY A 201 -11.79 -6.30 7.54
C GLY A 201 -12.56 -6.97 6.37
N PRO A 202 -12.33 -8.26 6.08
CA PRO A 202 -13.00 -9.02 5.01
C PRO A 202 -14.54 -8.92 4.99
N LYS A 203 -15.22 -8.80 6.15
CA LYS A 203 -16.70 -8.73 6.19
C LYS A 203 -17.31 -7.44 5.61
N ALA A 204 -16.50 -6.42 5.32
CA ALA A 204 -16.97 -5.18 4.71
C ALA A 204 -17.11 -5.27 3.18
N GLN A 205 -16.39 -6.20 2.52
CA GLN A 205 -16.39 -6.30 1.06
C GLN A 205 -17.66 -7.00 0.51
N SER A 206 -18.31 -7.87 1.29
CA SER A 206 -19.52 -8.58 0.87
C SER A 206 -20.79 -7.71 0.84
N LYS A 207 -20.80 -6.57 1.55
CA LYS A 207 -21.94 -5.63 1.57
C LYS A 207 -21.82 -4.46 0.60
N ALA A 208 -20.64 -4.27 0.00
CA ALA A 208 -20.39 -3.20 -0.96
C ALA A 208 -20.66 -3.62 -2.43
N SER A 209 -20.85 -4.92 -2.72
CA SER A 209 -21.04 -5.43 -4.09
C SER A 209 -22.50 -5.57 -4.54
N SER A 210 -23.49 -5.14 -3.74
CA SER A 210 -24.90 -5.31 -4.12
C SER A 210 -25.42 -4.32 -5.17
N TRP A 211 -24.58 -3.41 -5.69
CA TRP A 211 -24.93 -2.55 -6.84
C TRP A 211 -23.80 -2.48 -7.87
N SER A 212 -23.65 -3.56 -8.64
CA SER A 212 -23.17 -3.47 -10.02
C SER A 212 -23.66 -4.70 -10.80
N LEU A 213 -24.57 -4.47 -11.73
CA LEU A 213 -25.13 -5.47 -12.62
C LEU A 213 -24.09 -5.95 -13.64
N ARG A 214 -24.01 -7.29 -13.75
CA ARG A 214 -23.33 -8.18 -14.73
C ARG A 214 -21.83 -8.48 -14.54
N PRO A 215 -21.50 -9.66 -13.98
CA PRO A 215 -20.26 -10.35 -14.28
C PRO A 215 -20.46 -11.32 -15.45
N LYS A 216 -19.69 -11.14 -16.53
CA LYS A 216 -19.32 -12.25 -17.43
C LYS A 216 -17.80 -12.34 -17.46
N PHE A 217 -17.24 -13.04 -16.48
CA PHE A 217 -16.06 -13.84 -16.73
C PHE A 217 -16.09 -15.04 -15.80
N ILE A 218 -16.12 -16.22 -16.41
CA ILE A 218 -16.05 -17.52 -15.76
C ILE A 218 -14.57 -17.72 -15.42
N VAL A 219 -14.23 -17.70 -14.13
CA VAL A 219 -13.10 -18.49 -13.61
C VAL A 219 -13.61 -19.18 -12.36
N SER A 220 -14.09 -20.41 -12.55
CA SER A 220 -14.26 -21.38 -11.47
C SER A 220 -12.87 -21.91 -11.10
N SER A 221 -12.26 -21.37 -10.04
CA SER A 221 -11.23 -22.12 -9.32
C SER A 221 -11.87 -22.79 -8.11
N LYS A 222 -11.81 -24.11 -8.16
CA LYS A 222 -12.37 -25.11 -7.26
C LYS A 222 -11.71 -24.99 -5.88
N ARG A 223 -12.50 -24.75 -4.83
CA ARG A 223 -12.05 -24.82 -3.43
C ARG A 223 -11.64 -26.25 -3.09
N VAL A 224 -10.43 -26.43 -2.55
CA VAL A 224 -10.09 -27.48 -1.58
C VAL A 224 -8.96 -26.95 -0.68
N SER A 225 -9.30 -26.53 0.55
CA SER A 225 -8.53 -26.70 1.80
C SER A 225 -9.26 -25.94 2.92
N PRO A 226 -9.42 -26.48 4.14
CA PRO A 226 -9.89 -25.70 5.28
C PRO A 226 -8.69 -24.96 5.88
N GLU A 227 -8.14 -24.00 5.13
CA GLU A 227 -7.26 -23.02 5.76
C GLU A 227 -8.17 -21.98 6.40
N GLN A 228 -8.11 -21.95 7.73
CA GLN A 228 -8.75 -20.98 8.60
C GLN A 228 -8.62 -19.58 7.96
N GLU A 229 -9.74 -19.00 7.52
CA GLU A 229 -9.78 -17.58 7.14
C GLU A 229 -9.30 -16.79 8.37
N SER A 230 -8.03 -16.41 8.35
CA SER A 230 -7.39 -15.65 9.41
C SER A 230 -8.04 -14.27 9.45
N SER A 231 -8.91 -14.04 10.42
CA SER A 231 -9.49 -12.74 10.71
C SER A 231 -8.39 -11.78 11.17
N SER A 232 -8.51 -10.51 10.78
CA SER A 232 -7.61 -9.47 11.31
C SER A 232 -7.82 -9.32 12.83
N GLU A 233 -6.81 -8.84 13.56
CA GLU A 233 -6.89 -8.62 15.02
C GLU A 233 -8.04 -7.64 15.37
N PHE A 234 -8.34 -6.71 14.45
CA PHE A 234 -9.46 -5.78 14.56
C PHE A 234 -10.82 -6.47 14.46
N GLU A 235 -10.95 -7.46 13.57
CA GLU A 235 -12.20 -8.22 13.40
C GLU A 235 -12.46 -9.19 14.54
N ASP A 236 -11.40 -9.74 15.13
CA ASP A 236 -11.49 -10.58 16.32
C ASP A 236 -12.11 -9.78 17.46
N VAL A 237 -11.57 -8.58 17.73
CA VAL A 237 -12.12 -7.66 18.74
C VAL A 237 -13.53 -7.22 18.39
N ASP A 238 -13.80 -6.80 17.15
CA ASP A 238 -15.16 -6.44 16.71
C ASP A 238 -16.15 -7.61 16.96
N SER A 239 -15.74 -8.85 16.70
CA SER A 239 -16.58 -10.06 16.88
C SER A 239 -16.80 -10.40 18.35
N MET A 240 -15.77 -10.29 19.20
CA MET A 240 -15.89 -10.46 20.65
C MET A 240 -16.86 -9.46 21.27
N LEU A 241 -16.75 -8.18 20.88
CA LEU A 241 -17.64 -7.12 21.35
C LEU A 241 -19.09 -7.32 20.89
N GLN A 242 -19.29 -7.77 19.64
CA GLN A 242 -20.62 -8.14 19.15
C GLN A 242 -21.23 -9.30 19.94
N ALA A 243 -20.43 -10.35 20.21
CA ALA A 243 -20.88 -11.49 21.02
C ALA A 243 -21.16 -11.11 22.48
N LEU A 244 -20.47 -10.09 23.00
CA LEU A 244 -20.73 -9.53 24.31
C LEU A 244 -22.08 -8.80 24.36
N ILE A 245 -22.38 -7.95 23.38
CA ILE A 245 -23.63 -7.17 23.32
C ILE A 245 -24.86 -8.07 23.12
N HIS A 246 -24.75 -9.11 22.29
CA HIS A 246 -25.88 -9.98 21.94
C HIS A 246 -25.97 -11.24 22.81
N GLY A 247 -25.02 -11.46 23.72
CA GLY A 247 -24.98 -12.63 24.59
C GLY A 247 -26.03 -12.58 25.70
N LYS A 248 -26.48 -13.75 26.17
CA LYS A 248 -27.25 -13.84 27.42
C LYS A 248 -26.36 -13.47 28.61
N LYS A 249 -26.85 -12.61 29.51
CA LYS A 249 -26.21 -12.31 30.80
C LYS A 249 -25.98 -13.60 31.59
N GLY A 250 -24.77 -13.85 32.10
CA GLY A 250 -24.51 -15.00 32.98
C GLY A 250 -23.11 -15.63 32.91
N LYS A 251 -22.94 -16.70 33.74
CA LYS A 251 -21.75 -17.42 34.26
C LYS A 251 -20.39 -17.39 33.53
N ASN A 252 -20.31 -17.01 32.25
CA ASN A 252 -19.07 -16.97 31.47
C ASN A 252 -18.57 -15.54 31.18
N PHE A 253 -19.14 -14.52 31.84
CA PHE A 253 -18.75 -13.12 31.63
C PHE A 253 -17.27 -12.87 31.94
N SER A 254 -16.73 -13.45 33.03
CA SER A 254 -15.31 -13.30 33.39
C SER A 254 -14.37 -13.85 32.33
N LEU A 255 -14.68 -15.04 31.77
CA LEU A 255 -13.87 -15.65 30.71
C LEU A 255 -13.89 -14.78 29.44
N ARG A 256 -15.06 -14.31 29.03
CA ARG A 256 -15.19 -13.38 27.88
C ARG A 256 -14.44 -12.07 28.10
N GLN A 257 -14.38 -11.61 29.34
CA GLN A 257 -13.64 -10.41 29.73
C GLN A 257 -12.13 -10.60 29.55
N GLU A 258 -11.61 -11.75 29.97
CA GLU A 258 -10.19 -12.12 29.84
C GLU A 258 -9.81 -12.31 28.35
N ASP A 259 -10.64 -13.00 27.58
CA ASP A 259 -10.46 -13.18 26.14
C ASP A 259 -10.43 -11.82 25.41
N LEU A 260 -11.39 -10.93 25.73
CA LEU A 260 -11.45 -9.58 25.16
C LEU A 260 -10.23 -8.75 25.54
N GLN A 261 -9.74 -8.84 26.78
CA GLN A 261 -8.55 -8.13 27.22
C GLN A 261 -7.31 -8.60 26.45
N GLY A 262 -7.16 -9.91 26.23
CA GLY A 262 -6.11 -10.49 25.40
C GLY A 262 -6.20 -10.03 23.93
N GLY A 263 -7.41 -10.01 23.37
CA GLY A 263 -7.67 -9.50 22.02
C GLY A 263 -7.32 -8.02 21.86
N LEU A 264 -7.74 -7.17 22.82
CA LEU A 264 -7.43 -5.75 22.83
C LEU A 264 -5.92 -5.50 22.93
N TRP A 265 -5.20 -6.31 23.69
CA TRP A 265 -3.74 -6.18 23.76
C TRP A 265 -3.09 -6.52 22.41
N LYS A 266 -3.41 -7.68 21.81
CA LYS A 266 -2.91 -8.05 20.48
C LYS A 266 -3.19 -6.98 19.43
N MET A 267 -4.41 -6.43 19.40
CA MET A 267 -4.79 -5.35 18.50
C MET A 267 -3.97 -4.08 18.74
N GLN A 268 -3.73 -3.68 19.99
CA GLN A 268 -2.89 -2.52 20.30
C GLN A 268 -1.43 -2.72 19.92
N SER A 269 -0.85 -3.91 20.10
CA SER A 269 0.51 -4.21 19.64
C SER A 269 0.60 -4.09 18.12
N SER A 270 -0.38 -4.65 17.40
CA SER A 270 -0.53 -4.54 15.94
C SER A 270 -0.65 -3.08 15.48
N ILE A 271 -1.45 -2.26 16.18
CA ILE A 271 -1.58 -0.83 15.88
C ILE A 271 -0.23 -0.13 16.03
N GLN A 272 0.49 -0.34 17.14
CA GLN A 272 1.77 0.29 17.39
C GLN A 272 2.79 -0.02 16.28
N GLU A 273 2.90 -1.30 15.89
CA GLU A 273 3.78 -1.72 14.81
C GLU A 273 3.43 -1.02 13.48
N LEU A 274 2.15 -0.96 13.13
CA LEU A 274 1.69 -0.31 11.90
C LEU A 274 1.87 1.21 11.93
N GLU A 275 1.67 1.87 13.08
CA GLU A 275 1.90 3.31 13.24
C GLU A 275 3.36 3.69 13.01
N GLU A 276 4.30 2.92 13.56
CA GLU A 276 5.74 3.12 13.38
C GLU A 276 6.14 2.96 11.91
N GLN A 277 5.64 1.91 11.25
CA GLN A 277 5.90 1.66 9.84
C GLN A 277 5.31 2.76 8.93
N LEU A 278 4.09 3.21 9.22
CA LEU A 278 3.47 4.31 8.48
C LEU A 278 4.21 5.63 8.67
N GLU A 279 4.74 5.89 9.85
CA GLU A 279 5.54 7.09 10.09
C GLU A 279 6.86 7.07 9.32
N SER A 280 7.52 5.90 9.27
CA SER A 280 8.68 5.69 8.42
C SER A 280 8.35 5.93 6.94
N MET A 281 7.22 5.37 6.48
CA MET A 281 6.74 5.53 5.12
C MET A 281 6.43 6.99 4.76
N LEU A 282 5.74 7.72 5.63
CA LEU A 282 5.46 9.15 5.48
C LEU A 282 6.75 9.95 5.27
N ARG A 283 7.76 9.70 6.11
CA ARG A 283 9.08 10.35 5.98
C ARG A 283 9.74 10.03 4.63
N CYS A 284 9.67 8.79 4.18
CA CYS A 284 10.24 8.36 2.90
C CYS A 284 9.54 9.06 1.72
N ILE A 285 8.20 9.09 1.70
CA ILE A 285 7.43 9.77 0.64
C ILE A 285 7.73 11.28 0.62
N ILE A 286 7.81 11.93 1.79
CA ILE A 286 8.18 13.35 1.90
C ILE A 286 9.58 13.59 1.30
N ARG A 287 10.54 12.71 1.60
CA ARG A 287 11.91 12.80 1.05
C ARG A 287 11.92 12.66 -0.47
N THR A 288 11.17 11.70 -1.03
CA THR A 288 11.03 11.53 -2.48
C THR A 288 10.41 12.76 -3.12
N ARG A 289 9.33 13.28 -2.52
CA ARG A 289 8.67 14.51 -3.00
C ARG A 289 9.61 15.71 -2.99
N ALA A 290 10.33 15.92 -1.89
CA ALA A 290 11.31 16.99 -1.77
C ALA A 290 12.42 16.86 -2.83
N SER A 291 12.88 15.64 -3.10
CA SER A 291 13.89 15.36 -4.12
C SER A 291 13.38 15.71 -5.53
N LEU A 292 12.13 15.36 -5.86
CA LEU A 292 11.49 15.75 -7.12
C LEU A 292 11.32 17.26 -7.26
N LEU A 293 10.83 17.93 -6.21
CA LEU A 293 10.67 19.40 -6.20
C LEU A 293 12.02 20.11 -6.42
N ASN A 294 13.07 19.64 -5.75
CA ASN A 294 14.42 20.19 -5.90
C ASN A 294 15.00 20.01 -7.32
N ILE A 295 14.46 19.10 -8.13
CA ILE A 295 14.87 18.91 -9.52
C ILE A 295 14.14 19.89 -10.45
N LEU A 296 12.91 20.29 -10.12
CA LEU A 296 12.16 21.28 -10.92
C LEU A 296 12.59 22.71 -10.66
N THR A 297 13.13 23.01 -9.47
CA THR A 297 13.55 24.36 -9.09
C THR A 297 14.97 24.75 -9.55
N HIS A 298 15.73 23.81 -10.15
CA HIS A 298 17.14 23.98 -10.55
C HIS A 298 17.37 23.58 -12.00
#